data_AF-A0A3D3DUE1-F1
#
_entry.id   AF-A0A3D3DUE1-F1
#
_cell.length_a   1.000
_cell.length_b   1.000
_cell.length_c   1.000
_cell.angle_alpha   90.00
_cell.angle_beta   90.00
_cell.angle_gamma   90.00
#
_symmetry.space_group_name_H-M   'P 1'
#
loop_
_entity.id
_entity.type
_entity.pdbx_description
1 polymer ?
#
loop_
_entity_poly.entity_id
_entity_poly.type
_entity_poly.pdbx_seq_one_letter_code
_entity_poly.pdbx_strand_id
1 'polypeptide(L)'
;MSKKIDILGNQNIPAQGALIVPGRLNLSEALYIEQLLLGRKVTWLCEENVVLDAATRNVLEKPDTTAVSFSANDTAPAAIGETLKEHLKNNGVIIFIPGDVSAHDGECCHIPAPVLKQLCALGLPTLPVSVTRPEETALATEKTNKLANSVLSFAKLIPAKNISVALWREGLLAAEEIAFSAREFLNGSLPVALLAGLKKHGSSTKLFDGTDDSATSFDKLLGAAIAFSAEIRKQTKKKRVGILLPPGKGGMVANLAVLFAGKIPVNINFTSSHSAVQSSIRQADVDKFITADPFVRKIPAFPWPPNRDLIFVHTRKSRISAVLVSRRHLGLMRPFTVSLLVTEGLMR
;
A
#
# COMPACT_ATOMS: atom_id res chain seq x y z
N MET A 1 20.56 -2.24 18.07
CA MET A 1 21.02 -2.55 16.69
C MET A 1 20.31 -1.59 15.76
N SER A 2 21.05 -0.81 14.96
CA SER A 2 20.41 0.07 13.97
C SER A 2 19.58 -0.80 13.02
N LYS A 3 18.29 -0.46 12.81
CA LYS A 3 17.43 -1.21 11.88
C LYS A 3 18.03 -1.11 10.46
N LYS A 4 17.89 -2.18 9.68
CA LYS A 4 18.46 -2.32 8.33
C LYS A 4 17.89 -1.28 7.35
N ILE A 5 18.74 -0.70 6.51
CA ILE A 5 18.36 0.07 5.32
C ILE A 5 18.53 -0.86 4.11
N ASP A 6 17.49 -1.02 3.30
CA ASP A 6 17.53 -1.80 2.07
C ASP A 6 17.76 -0.90 0.85
N ILE A 7 18.43 -1.42 -0.18
CA ILE A 7 18.71 -0.69 -1.43
C ILE A 7 18.08 -1.42 -2.60
N LEU A 8 17.39 -0.66 -3.45
CA LEU A 8 16.86 -1.09 -4.73
C LEU A 8 17.36 -0.15 -5.84
N GLY A 9 17.59 -0.68 -7.04
CA GLY A 9 18.06 0.13 -8.16
C GLY A 9 19.51 0.59 -8.08
N ASN A 10 20.39 -0.10 -7.32
CA ASN A 10 21.81 0.26 -7.17
C ASN A 10 22.53 0.48 -8.51
N GLN A 11 22.15 -0.26 -9.55
CA GLN A 11 22.67 -0.12 -10.92
C GLN A 11 22.37 1.25 -11.56
N ASN A 12 21.40 2.01 -11.03
CA ASN A 12 21.05 3.34 -11.51
C ASN A 12 21.89 4.46 -10.87
N ILE A 13 22.70 4.15 -9.85
CA ILE A 13 23.62 5.13 -9.27
C ILE A 13 24.64 5.51 -10.36
N PRO A 14 24.67 6.77 -10.81
CA PRO A 14 25.45 7.16 -11.97
C PRO A 14 26.95 7.15 -11.63
N ALA A 15 27.79 6.65 -12.53
CA ALA A 15 29.24 6.74 -12.39
C ALA A 15 29.75 8.19 -12.49
N GLN A 16 29.07 8.99 -13.32
CA GLN A 16 29.34 10.43 -13.51
C GLN A 16 28.66 11.29 -12.44
N GLY A 17 29.07 12.55 -12.34
CA GLY A 17 28.50 13.48 -11.38
C GLY A 17 27.02 13.79 -11.63
N ALA A 18 26.24 13.86 -10.56
CA ALA A 18 24.80 14.13 -10.59
C ALA A 18 24.33 14.80 -9.29
N LEU A 19 23.17 15.47 -9.40
CA LEU A 19 22.39 15.94 -8.27
C LEU A 19 21.44 14.82 -7.82
N ILE A 20 21.58 14.33 -6.59
CA ILE A 20 20.69 13.36 -5.97
C ILE A 20 19.58 14.12 -5.25
N VAL A 21 18.34 13.90 -5.66
CA VAL A 21 17.16 14.56 -5.08
C VAL A 21 16.23 13.49 -4.52
N PRO A 22 16.34 13.18 -3.22
CA PRO A 22 15.44 12.26 -2.55
C PRO A 22 14.08 12.92 -2.27
N GLY A 23 12.99 12.17 -2.37
CA GLY A 23 11.66 12.69 -2.05
C GLY A 23 11.50 13.07 -0.57
N ARG A 24 12.22 12.38 0.31
CA ARG A 24 12.37 12.64 1.75
C ARG A 24 13.69 12.02 2.20
N LEU A 25 14.33 12.56 3.23
CA LEU A 25 15.61 12.02 3.71
C LEU A 25 15.86 12.45 5.15
N ASN A 26 16.15 11.51 6.05
CA ASN A 26 16.68 11.82 7.38
C ASN A 26 18.21 11.66 7.41
N LEU A 27 18.83 12.08 8.51
CA LEU A 27 20.29 12.00 8.67
C LEU A 27 20.85 10.59 8.49
N SER A 28 20.21 9.57 9.07
CA SER A 28 20.72 8.19 8.98
C SER A 28 20.71 7.66 7.55
N GLU A 29 19.68 8.02 6.78
CA GLU A 29 19.54 7.69 5.36
C GLU A 29 20.55 8.50 4.52
N ALA A 30 20.75 9.78 4.85
CA ALA A 30 21.71 10.66 4.19
C ALA A 30 23.15 10.15 4.31
N LEU A 31 23.58 9.84 5.53
CA LEU A 31 24.91 9.29 5.80
C LEU A 31 25.10 7.91 5.16
N TYR A 32 24.04 7.13 5.04
CA TYR A 32 24.10 5.86 4.33
C TYR A 32 24.29 6.06 2.82
N ILE A 33 23.58 7.02 2.20
CA ILE A 33 23.82 7.39 0.79
C ILE A 33 25.25 7.89 0.58
N GLU A 34 25.77 8.74 1.48
CA GLU A 34 27.17 9.19 1.45
C GLU A 34 28.14 8.00 1.50
N GLN A 35 27.89 7.03 2.38
CA GLN A 35 28.70 5.81 2.46
C GLN A 35 28.65 4.97 1.18
N LEU A 36 27.52 4.91 0.47
CA LEU A 36 27.43 4.24 -0.84
C LEU A 36 28.25 4.93 -1.93
N LEU A 37 28.56 6.21 -1.74
CA LEU A 37 29.29 7.06 -2.68
C LEU A 37 30.76 7.26 -2.27
N LEU A 38 31.28 6.37 -1.41
CA LEU A 38 32.65 6.42 -0.90
C LEU A 38 33.66 6.52 -2.05
N GLY A 39 34.59 7.47 -1.94
CA GLY A 39 35.57 7.79 -2.98
C GLY A 39 35.12 8.90 -3.95
N ARG A 40 33.89 9.41 -3.82
CA ARG A 40 33.40 10.58 -4.56
C ARG A 40 33.33 11.80 -3.63
N LYS A 41 33.60 12.98 -4.16
CA LYS A 41 33.38 14.23 -3.41
C LYS A 41 31.88 14.47 -3.27
N VAL A 42 31.41 14.56 -2.03
CA VAL A 42 30.00 14.87 -1.71
C VAL A 42 29.88 16.35 -1.37
N THR A 43 28.86 17.01 -1.93
CA THR A 43 28.44 18.36 -1.57
C THR A 43 26.97 18.30 -1.13
N TRP A 44 26.67 18.78 0.07
CA TRP A 44 25.29 18.86 0.57
C TRP A 44 24.62 20.11 0.05
N LEU A 45 23.38 20.00 -0.43
CA LEU A 45 22.58 21.11 -0.92
C LEU A 45 21.34 21.29 -0.05
N CYS A 46 21.16 22.49 0.47
CA CYS A 46 20.02 22.85 1.31
C CYS A 46 19.29 24.07 0.73
N GLU A 47 17.99 24.18 0.97
CA GLU A 47 17.30 25.45 0.75
C GLU A 47 17.66 26.43 1.89
N GLU A 48 17.83 27.72 1.61
CA GLU A 48 18.32 28.71 2.59
C GLU A 48 17.50 28.77 3.89
N ASN A 49 16.19 28.58 3.82
CA ASN A 49 15.25 28.69 4.93
C ASN A 49 14.76 27.30 5.39
N VAL A 50 15.49 26.24 5.03
CA VAL A 50 15.14 24.88 5.41
C VAL A 50 15.19 24.71 6.92
N VAL A 51 14.17 24.07 7.49
CA VAL A 51 14.18 23.65 8.89
C VAL A 51 14.78 22.26 8.98
N LEU A 52 15.88 22.13 9.74
CA LEU A 52 16.59 20.87 9.94
C LEU A 52 16.73 20.57 11.44
N ASP A 53 16.67 19.29 11.77
CA ASP A 53 16.98 18.80 13.11
C ASP A 53 18.43 19.15 13.51
N ALA A 54 18.68 19.19 14.82
CA ALA A 54 19.98 19.60 15.35
C ALA A 54 21.12 18.66 14.94
N ALA A 55 20.88 17.35 14.81
CA ALA A 55 21.92 16.41 14.43
C ALA A 55 22.34 16.60 12.97
N THR A 56 21.38 16.85 12.07
CA THR A 56 21.68 17.17 10.66
C THR A 56 22.47 18.46 10.54
N ARG A 57 22.06 19.54 11.24
CA ARG A 57 22.82 20.80 11.26
C ARG A 57 24.26 20.63 11.75
N ASN A 58 24.45 19.90 12.85
CA ASN A 58 25.77 19.63 13.40
C ASN A 58 26.70 18.87 12.41
N VAL A 59 26.15 18.08 11.49
CA VAL A 59 26.96 17.41 10.44
C VAL A 59 27.33 18.37 9.32
N LEU A 60 26.39 19.22 8.90
CA LEU A 60 26.58 20.20 7.85
C LEU A 60 27.57 21.32 8.23
N GLU A 61 27.65 21.67 9.52
CA GLU A 61 28.54 22.72 10.05
C GLU A 61 29.98 22.26 10.33
N LYS A 62 30.30 20.97 10.10
CA LYS A 62 31.68 20.47 10.30
C LYS A 62 32.64 21.09 9.28
N PRO A 63 33.89 21.43 9.68
CA PRO A 63 34.87 22.06 8.77
C PRO A 63 35.16 21.28 7.49
N ASP A 64 35.13 19.95 7.55
CA ASP A 64 35.44 19.07 6.41
C ASP A 64 34.22 18.78 5.52
N THR A 65 33.04 19.28 5.91
CA THR A 65 31.79 19.10 5.16
C THR A 65 31.60 20.24 4.16
N THR A 66 31.43 19.92 2.87
CA THR A 66 31.04 20.92 1.88
C THR A 66 29.52 21.01 1.83
N ALA A 67 28.94 22.11 2.30
CA ALA A 67 27.51 22.41 2.21
C ALA A 67 27.28 23.73 1.46
N VAL A 68 26.27 23.75 0.58
CA VAL A 68 25.88 24.90 -0.24
C VAL A 68 24.38 25.13 -0.08
N SER A 69 23.95 26.39 -0.06
CA SER A 69 22.55 26.76 -0.02
C SER A 69 22.05 27.30 -1.37
N PHE A 70 20.76 27.19 -1.62
CA PHE A 70 20.06 27.91 -2.69
C PHE A 70 18.73 28.45 -2.18
N SER A 71 18.21 29.50 -2.80
CA SER A 71 16.90 30.05 -2.46
C SER A 71 15.82 29.49 -3.36
N ALA A 72 14.70 29.03 -2.80
CA ALA A 72 13.52 28.66 -3.59
C ALA A 72 12.89 29.86 -4.35
N ASN A 73 13.29 31.09 -3.98
CA ASN A 73 12.81 32.33 -4.57
C ASN A 73 13.83 33.01 -5.50
N ASP A 74 14.97 32.36 -5.78
CA ASP A 74 15.98 32.95 -6.65
C ASP A 74 15.46 33.10 -8.09
N THR A 75 15.73 34.27 -8.69
CA THR A 75 15.21 34.67 -10.01
C THR A 75 16.01 34.13 -11.18
N ALA A 76 17.21 33.59 -10.94
CA ALA A 76 18.14 33.04 -11.93
C ALA A 76 18.68 31.64 -11.54
N PRO A 77 17.80 30.62 -11.31
CA PRO A 77 18.22 29.26 -10.91
C PRO A 77 19.27 28.62 -11.81
N ALA A 78 19.21 28.90 -13.12
CA ALA A 78 20.17 28.35 -14.08
C ALA A 78 21.61 28.83 -13.79
N ALA A 79 21.80 30.06 -13.32
CA ALA A 79 23.12 30.59 -12.97
C ALA A 79 23.69 29.91 -11.71
N ILE A 80 22.83 29.62 -10.73
CA ILE A 80 23.19 28.78 -9.56
C ILE A 80 23.60 27.39 -10.07
N GLY A 81 22.81 26.82 -10.97
CA GLY A 81 23.09 25.55 -11.64
C GLY A 81 24.48 25.51 -12.29
N GLU A 82 24.85 26.53 -13.07
CA GLU A 82 26.19 26.63 -13.67
C GLU A 82 27.30 26.63 -12.63
N THR A 83 27.12 27.35 -11.51
CA THR A 83 28.08 27.34 -10.40
C THR A 83 28.19 25.96 -9.76
N LEU A 84 27.06 25.28 -9.55
CA LEU A 84 27.00 23.95 -8.95
C LEU A 84 27.62 22.86 -9.84
N LYS A 85 27.73 23.06 -11.16
CA LYS A 85 28.40 22.08 -12.05
C LYS A 85 29.85 21.82 -11.67
N GLU A 86 30.54 22.78 -11.08
CA GLU A 86 31.92 22.58 -10.59
C GLU A 86 32.00 21.47 -9.54
N HIS A 87 30.97 21.32 -8.71
CA HIS A 87 30.87 20.26 -7.69
C HIS A 87 30.59 18.88 -8.28
N LEU A 88 30.18 18.79 -9.56
CA LEU A 88 29.94 17.53 -10.27
C LEU A 88 31.16 17.02 -11.04
N LYS A 89 32.22 17.84 -11.17
CA LYS A 89 33.48 17.43 -11.82
C LYS A 89 34.14 16.28 -11.06
N ASN A 90 34.97 15.50 -11.75
CA ASN A 90 35.65 14.33 -11.19
C ASN A 90 34.69 13.35 -10.49
N ASN A 91 33.50 13.17 -11.06
CA ASN A 91 32.43 12.34 -10.53
C ASN A 91 31.89 12.80 -9.16
N GLY A 92 32.07 14.06 -8.78
CA GLY A 92 31.45 14.63 -7.58
C GLY A 92 29.92 14.56 -7.62
N VAL A 93 29.31 14.52 -6.45
CA VAL A 93 27.85 14.41 -6.29
C VAL A 93 27.35 15.52 -5.40
N ILE A 94 26.17 16.02 -5.75
CA ILE A 94 25.42 16.91 -4.86
C ILE A 94 24.26 16.12 -4.29
N ILE A 95 24.04 16.18 -2.97
CA ILE A 95 22.90 15.52 -2.31
C ILE A 95 22.01 16.60 -1.71
N PHE A 96 20.77 16.68 -2.18
CA PHE A 96 19.78 17.58 -1.60
C PHE A 96 19.24 17.01 -0.28
N ILE A 97 19.21 17.84 0.77
CA ILE A 97 18.60 17.52 2.05
C ILE A 97 17.21 18.21 2.13
N PRO A 98 16.11 17.45 2.11
CA PRO A 98 14.78 17.99 2.36
C PRO A 98 14.65 18.46 3.81
N GLY A 99 13.86 19.50 4.04
CA GLY A 99 13.54 19.95 5.40
C GLY A 99 12.52 19.06 6.10
N ASP A 100 12.40 19.30 7.41
CA ASP A 100 11.33 18.70 8.21
C ASP A 100 9.96 19.24 7.77
N VAL A 101 9.01 18.32 7.56
CA VAL A 101 7.63 18.64 7.21
C VAL A 101 6.66 17.75 7.98
N SER A 102 5.45 18.28 8.22
CA SER A 102 4.32 17.47 8.66
C SER A 102 3.68 16.82 7.43
N ALA A 103 3.74 15.49 7.36
CA ALA A 103 3.16 14.70 6.27
C ALA A 103 2.37 13.50 6.84
N HIS A 104 1.48 12.94 6.01
CA HIS A 104 0.84 11.67 6.33
C HIS A 104 1.82 10.51 6.15
N ASP A 105 1.63 9.46 6.94
CA ASP A 105 2.34 8.19 6.77
C ASP A 105 2.22 7.69 5.33
N GLY A 106 3.36 7.31 4.74
CA GLY A 106 3.44 6.84 3.35
C GLY A 106 3.54 7.94 2.29
N GLU A 107 3.58 9.22 2.66
CA GLU A 107 3.90 10.28 1.70
C GLU A 107 5.35 10.13 1.20
N CYS A 108 5.51 10.13 -0.12
CA CYS A 108 6.78 9.87 -0.80
C CYS A 108 7.58 11.14 -1.09
N CYS A 109 6.91 12.32 -1.09
CA CYS A 109 7.52 13.60 -1.41
C CYS A 109 7.26 14.64 -0.32
N HIS A 110 8.31 14.96 0.44
CA HIS A 110 8.33 15.98 1.48
C HIS A 110 8.85 17.34 0.97
N ILE A 111 9.19 17.44 -0.33
CA ILE A 111 9.72 18.66 -0.93
C ILE A 111 8.56 19.61 -1.30
N PRO A 112 8.52 20.85 -0.76
CA PRO A 112 7.52 21.84 -1.17
C PRO A 112 7.64 22.18 -2.67
N ALA A 113 6.51 22.49 -3.31
CA ALA A 113 6.48 22.74 -4.75
C ALA A 113 7.42 23.87 -5.24
N PRO A 114 7.58 25.02 -4.53
CA PRO A 114 8.55 26.05 -4.94
C PRO A 114 9.99 25.53 -4.95
N VAL A 115 10.39 24.79 -3.91
CA VAL A 115 11.73 24.21 -3.78
C VAL A 115 12.00 23.21 -4.89
N LEU A 116 11.04 22.32 -5.18
CA LEU A 116 11.18 21.32 -6.24
C LEU A 116 11.28 21.96 -7.63
N LYS A 117 10.50 23.02 -7.90
CA LYS A 117 10.61 23.80 -9.14
C LYS A 117 12.00 24.37 -9.30
N GLN A 118 12.55 24.94 -8.22
CA GLN A 118 13.89 25.52 -8.23
C GLN A 118 14.98 24.48 -8.46
N LEU A 119 14.93 23.35 -7.75
CA LEU A 119 15.87 22.22 -7.93
C LEU A 119 15.89 21.72 -9.38
N CYS A 120 14.72 21.62 -10.01
CA CYS A 120 14.65 21.24 -11.43
C CYS A 120 15.20 22.35 -12.34
N ALA A 121 14.98 23.62 -12.00
CA ALA A 121 15.45 24.77 -12.77
C ALA A 121 16.98 24.99 -12.70
N LEU A 122 17.68 24.32 -11.77
CA LEU A 122 19.16 24.28 -11.74
C LEU A 122 19.76 23.65 -13.01
N GLY A 123 19.00 22.86 -13.77
CA GLY A 123 19.48 22.29 -15.04
C GLY A 123 20.65 21.31 -14.86
N LEU A 124 20.69 20.58 -13.75
CA LEU A 124 21.70 19.56 -13.47
C LEU A 124 21.18 18.16 -13.85
N PRO A 125 22.06 17.19 -14.20
CA PRO A 125 21.67 15.79 -14.28
C PRO A 125 21.19 15.33 -12.90
N THR A 126 19.96 14.84 -12.82
CA THR A 126 19.29 14.61 -11.54
C THR A 126 18.91 13.15 -11.37
N LEU A 127 19.24 12.57 -10.22
CA LEU A 127 18.87 11.24 -9.79
C LEU A 127 17.75 11.33 -8.74
N PRO A 128 16.49 11.04 -9.09
CA PRO A 128 15.43 10.89 -8.09
C PRO A 128 15.69 9.67 -7.22
N VAL A 129 15.43 9.81 -5.92
CA VAL A 129 15.53 8.70 -4.95
C VAL A 129 14.25 8.63 -4.13
N SER A 130 13.55 7.50 -4.19
CA SER A 130 12.46 7.21 -3.27
C SER A 130 13.04 6.67 -1.96
N VAL A 131 12.44 7.11 -0.85
CA VAL A 131 12.79 6.66 0.50
C VAL A 131 11.50 6.21 1.18
N THR A 132 11.19 4.93 1.01
CA THR A 132 10.00 4.32 1.62
C THR A 132 10.31 3.88 3.04
N ARG A 133 9.37 4.07 3.97
CA ARG A 133 9.43 3.49 5.33
C ARG A 133 8.33 2.45 5.47
N PRO A 134 8.62 1.15 5.29
CA PRO A 134 7.57 0.12 5.21
C PRO A 134 6.65 0.05 6.43
N GLU A 135 7.12 0.51 7.59
CA GLU A 135 6.33 0.59 8.83
C GLU A 135 5.15 1.58 8.71
N GLU A 136 5.30 2.69 7.99
CA GLU A 136 4.25 3.70 7.77
C GLU A 136 3.06 3.16 6.97
N THR A 137 3.30 2.16 6.11
CA THR A 137 2.27 1.55 5.25
C THR A 137 2.02 0.08 5.58
N ALA A 138 2.45 -0.37 6.77
CA ALA A 138 2.32 -1.76 7.17
C ALA A 138 0.86 -2.17 7.38
N LEU A 139 0.49 -3.33 6.84
CA LEU A 139 -0.78 -3.95 7.15
C LEU A 139 -0.80 -4.41 8.61
N ALA A 140 -1.99 -4.38 9.24
CA ALA A 140 -2.17 -4.83 10.62
C ALA A 140 -1.72 -6.28 10.87
N THR A 141 -1.60 -7.09 9.82
CA THR A 141 -1.14 -8.48 9.87
C THR A 141 0.39 -8.64 9.78
N GLU A 142 1.11 -7.61 9.34
CA GLU A 142 2.56 -7.68 9.18
C GLU A 142 3.29 -7.64 10.53
N LYS A 143 4.52 -8.16 10.52
CA LYS A 143 5.43 -8.12 11.66
C LYS A 143 6.37 -6.93 11.48
N THR A 144 6.00 -5.76 12.01
CA THR A 144 6.74 -4.50 11.81
C THR A 144 8.20 -4.57 12.25
N ASN A 145 8.51 -5.39 13.26
CA ASN A 145 9.88 -5.63 13.70
C ASN A 145 10.78 -6.35 12.68
N LYS A 146 10.21 -6.97 11.64
CA LYS A 146 10.95 -7.60 10.54
C LYS A 146 11.10 -6.69 9.32
N LEU A 147 10.39 -5.57 9.28
CA LEU A 147 10.46 -4.63 8.18
C LEU A 147 11.79 -3.85 8.24
N ALA A 148 12.32 -3.50 7.07
CA ALA A 148 13.41 -2.55 6.97
C ALA A 148 13.01 -1.21 7.60
N ASN A 149 13.99 -0.47 8.13
CA ASN A 149 13.76 0.88 8.62
C ASN A 149 13.30 1.79 7.48
N SER A 150 14.03 1.70 6.38
CA SER A 150 13.80 2.42 5.15
C SER A 150 14.31 1.59 3.97
N VAL A 151 13.74 1.86 2.80
CA VAL A 151 14.15 1.30 1.53
C VAL A 151 14.51 2.46 0.62
N LEU A 152 15.78 2.52 0.22
CA LEU A 152 16.29 3.50 -0.74
C LEU A 152 16.16 2.92 -2.14
N SER A 153 15.31 3.53 -2.97
CA SER A 153 15.08 3.11 -4.35
C SER A 153 15.58 4.17 -5.32
N PHE A 154 16.62 3.86 -6.07
CA PHE A 154 17.24 4.78 -7.01
C PHE A 154 16.55 4.70 -8.38
N ALA A 155 15.95 5.81 -8.82
CA ALA A 155 15.31 5.91 -10.14
C ALA A 155 16.36 6.00 -11.26
N LYS A 156 15.91 6.05 -12.52
CA LYS A 156 16.81 6.34 -13.64
C LYS A 156 17.31 7.79 -13.58
N LEU A 157 18.58 8.01 -13.92
CA LEU A 157 19.14 9.34 -14.06
C LEU A 157 18.38 10.14 -15.13
N ILE A 158 17.94 11.34 -14.76
CA ILE A 158 17.31 12.29 -15.67
C ILE A 158 18.41 13.22 -16.23
N PRO A 159 18.62 13.25 -17.55
CA PRO A 159 19.58 14.17 -18.16
C PRO A 159 19.20 15.63 -17.89
N ALA A 160 20.21 16.49 -17.69
CA ALA A 160 20.04 17.93 -17.45
C ALA A 160 19.08 18.62 -18.44
N LYS A 161 19.16 18.30 -19.72
CA LYS A 161 18.30 18.88 -20.77
C LYS A 161 16.81 18.49 -20.66
N ASN A 162 16.49 17.42 -19.93
CA ASN A 162 15.15 16.87 -19.81
C ASN A 162 14.53 17.09 -18.42
N ILE A 163 15.31 17.59 -17.45
CA ILE A 163 14.84 17.72 -16.08
C ILE A 163 13.62 18.64 -16.02
N SER A 164 12.59 18.17 -15.34
CA SER A 164 11.37 18.90 -15.06
C SER A 164 10.72 18.33 -13.80
N VAL A 165 9.85 19.11 -13.18
CA VAL A 165 9.08 18.65 -12.00
C VAL A 165 8.28 17.39 -12.32
N ALA A 166 7.69 17.31 -13.51
CA ALA A 166 6.89 16.17 -13.93
C ALA A 166 7.76 14.91 -14.06
N LEU A 167 8.90 15.01 -14.76
CA LEU A 167 9.78 13.86 -14.98
C LEU A 167 10.48 13.40 -13.69
N TRP A 168 10.83 14.34 -12.79
CA TRP A 168 11.35 13.98 -11.48
C TRP A 168 10.29 13.24 -10.65
N ARG A 169 9.03 13.71 -10.63
CA ARG A 169 7.92 13.04 -9.93
C ARG A 169 7.63 11.65 -10.49
N GLU A 170 7.64 11.51 -11.81
CA GLU A 170 7.51 10.21 -12.47
C GLU A 170 8.62 9.26 -12.01
N GLY A 171 9.88 9.72 -12.00
CA GLY A 171 11.02 8.95 -11.51
C GLY A 171 10.88 8.54 -10.05
N LEU A 172 10.44 9.46 -9.18
CA LEU A 172 10.19 9.18 -7.77
C LEU A 172 9.11 8.11 -7.59
N LEU A 173 7.96 8.26 -8.26
CA LEU A 173 6.83 7.31 -8.16
C LEU A 173 7.18 5.94 -8.74
N ALA A 174 7.96 5.88 -9.82
CA ALA A 174 8.46 4.62 -10.36
C ALA A 174 9.41 3.91 -9.38
N ALA A 175 10.26 4.67 -8.68
CA ALA A 175 11.13 4.09 -7.65
C ALA A 175 10.33 3.63 -6.42
N GLU A 176 9.29 4.36 -6.03
CA GLU A 176 8.36 3.99 -4.95
C GLU A 176 7.59 2.71 -5.28
N GLU A 177 7.12 2.57 -6.53
CA GLU A 177 6.45 1.36 -7.01
C GLU A 177 7.35 0.14 -6.86
N ILE A 178 8.62 0.22 -7.24
CA ILE A 178 9.58 -0.89 -7.09
C ILE A 178 9.71 -1.30 -5.62
N ALA A 179 9.81 -0.33 -4.70
CA ALA A 179 9.93 -0.60 -3.28
C ALA A 179 8.64 -1.22 -2.69
N PHE A 180 7.47 -0.71 -3.09
CA PHE A 180 6.19 -1.24 -2.66
C PHE A 180 5.93 -2.65 -3.22
N SER A 181 6.22 -2.88 -4.50
CA SER A 181 6.08 -4.18 -5.17
C SER A 181 7.01 -5.25 -4.60
N ALA A 182 8.12 -4.87 -3.97
CA ALA A 182 9.00 -5.80 -3.26
C ALA A 182 8.45 -6.30 -1.91
N ARG A 183 7.33 -5.76 -1.42
CA ARG A 183 6.77 -6.15 -0.12
C ARG A 183 6.24 -7.58 -0.13
N GLU A 184 6.69 -8.37 0.86
CA GLU A 184 6.40 -9.81 0.95
C GLU A 184 4.89 -10.12 0.95
N PHE A 185 4.06 -9.25 1.53
CA PHE A 185 2.61 -9.49 1.61
C PHE A 185 1.93 -9.55 0.24
N LEU A 186 2.51 -8.92 -0.80
CA LEU A 186 1.96 -8.94 -2.17
C LEU A 186 2.11 -10.32 -2.84
N ASN A 187 3.07 -11.13 -2.38
CA ASN A 187 3.23 -12.52 -2.82
C ASN A 187 2.26 -13.49 -2.10
N GLY A 188 1.42 -12.97 -1.20
CA GLY A 188 0.45 -13.73 -0.44
C GLY A 188 -0.91 -13.88 -1.13
N SER A 189 -1.86 -14.40 -0.37
CA SER A 189 -3.26 -14.55 -0.80
C SER A 189 -4.14 -13.60 0.02
N LEU A 190 -4.96 -12.79 -0.66
CA LEU A 190 -5.91 -11.89 0.00
C LEU A 190 -6.83 -12.61 1.01
N PRO A 191 -7.45 -13.77 0.68
CA PRO A 191 -8.18 -14.57 1.68
C PRO A 191 -7.35 -14.94 2.92
N VAL A 192 -6.07 -15.28 2.75
CA VAL A 192 -5.19 -15.63 3.88
C VAL A 192 -4.88 -14.40 4.73
N ALA A 193 -4.59 -13.25 4.10
CA ALA A 193 -4.38 -11.99 4.80
C ALA A 193 -5.63 -11.57 5.60
N LEU A 194 -6.82 -11.66 5.00
CA LEU A 194 -8.10 -11.37 5.66
C LEU A 194 -8.35 -12.33 6.83
N LEU A 195 -8.12 -13.63 6.65
CA LEU A 195 -8.25 -14.62 7.72
C LEU A 195 -7.31 -14.30 8.89
N ALA A 196 -6.04 -14.00 8.61
CA ALA A 196 -5.06 -13.66 9.62
C ALA A 196 -5.44 -12.40 10.40
N GLY A 197 -5.87 -11.34 9.69
CA GLY A 197 -6.27 -10.06 10.28
C GLY A 197 -7.54 -10.18 11.13
N LEU A 198 -8.59 -10.78 10.56
CA LEU A 198 -9.86 -11.02 11.27
C LEU A 198 -9.67 -11.88 12.52
N LYS A 199 -8.79 -12.89 12.47
CA LYS A 199 -8.46 -13.72 13.63
C LYS A 199 -7.66 -12.94 14.69
N LYS A 200 -6.62 -12.21 14.27
CA LYS A 200 -5.74 -11.43 15.16
C LYS A 200 -6.54 -10.38 15.95
N HIS A 201 -7.54 -9.77 15.31
CA HIS A 201 -8.35 -8.68 15.88
C HIS A 201 -9.79 -9.10 16.20
N GLY A 202 -10.04 -10.40 16.37
CA GLY A 202 -11.38 -10.98 16.42
C GLY A 202 -12.33 -10.33 17.44
N SER A 203 -11.88 -10.15 18.68
CA SER A 203 -12.68 -9.55 19.76
C SER A 203 -12.42 -8.06 19.98
N SER A 204 -11.27 -7.54 19.52
CA SER A 204 -10.85 -6.16 19.74
C SER A 204 -11.45 -5.18 18.74
N THR A 205 -11.90 -5.67 17.58
CA THR A 205 -12.37 -4.82 16.48
C THR A 205 -13.79 -5.19 16.08
N LYS A 206 -14.59 -4.18 15.76
CA LYS A 206 -16.00 -4.30 15.38
C LYS A 206 -16.25 -3.59 14.05
N LEU A 207 -17.10 -4.19 13.22
CA LEU A 207 -17.74 -3.54 12.09
C LEU A 207 -19.01 -2.85 12.57
N PHE A 208 -19.16 -1.57 12.27
CA PHE A 208 -20.38 -0.82 12.50
C PHE A 208 -21.22 -0.79 11.23
N ASP A 209 -22.51 -1.11 11.34
CA ASP A 209 -23.45 -1.11 10.22
C ASP A 209 -24.37 0.12 10.34
N GLY A 210 -24.21 1.09 9.45
CA GLY A 210 -25.02 2.33 9.47
C GLY A 210 -26.49 2.13 9.09
N THR A 211 -26.91 0.91 8.72
CA THR A 211 -28.32 0.61 8.47
C THR A 211 -29.12 0.46 9.76
N ASP A 212 -28.48 -0.06 10.82
CA ASP A 212 -29.14 -0.35 12.09
C ASP A 212 -28.29 -0.02 13.33
N ASP A 213 -27.24 0.78 13.14
CA ASP A 213 -26.26 1.23 14.13
C ASP A 213 -25.64 0.11 14.99
N SER A 214 -25.75 -1.13 14.51
CA SER A 214 -25.26 -2.29 15.26
C SER A 214 -23.76 -2.50 15.03
N ALA A 215 -23.10 -3.05 16.04
CA ALA A 215 -21.69 -3.39 15.98
C ALA A 215 -21.50 -4.92 16.03
N THR A 216 -20.77 -5.47 15.05
CA THR A 216 -20.45 -6.91 14.98
C THR A 216 -18.94 -7.12 15.05
N SER A 217 -18.46 -7.91 15.99
CA SER A 217 -17.05 -8.24 16.15
C SER A 217 -16.52 -9.09 14.98
N PHE A 218 -15.23 -8.97 14.69
CA PHE A 218 -14.58 -9.67 13.58
C PHE A 218 -14.64 -11.20 13.71
N ASP A 219 -14.61 -11.74 14.92
CA ASP A 219 -14.77 -13.19 15.17
C ASP A 219 -16.14 -13.72 14.72
N LYS A 220 -17.22 -12.96 14.96
CA LYS A 220 -18.58 -13.29 14.52
C LYS A 220 -18.71 -13.20 13.01
N LEU A 221 -18.16 -12.16 12.39
CA LEU A 221 -18.13 -12.01 10.93
C LEU A 221 -17.37 -13.16 10.27
N LEU A 222 -16.19 -13.49 10.80
CA LEU A 222 -15.36 -14.58 10.32
C LEU A 222 -16.07 -15.94 10.43
N GLY A 223 -16.69 -16.22 11.58
CA GLY A 223 -17.47 -17.44 11.77
C GLY A 223 -18.64 -17.57 10.79
N ALA A 224 -19.38 -16.48 10.57
CA ALA A 224 -20.47 -16.44 9.59
C ALA A 224 -19.96 -16.65 8.16
N ALA A 225 -18.86 -15.99 7.78
CA ALA A 225 -18.28 -16.10 6.45
C ALA A 225 -17.75 -17.52 6.15
N ILE A 226 -17.06 -18.15 7.12
CA ILE A 226 -16.58 -19.54 6.96
C ILE A 226 -17.77 -20.50 6.80
N ALA A 227 -18.79 -20.39 7.65
CA ALA A 227 -19.98 -21.22 7.54
C ALA A 227 -20.68 -21.04 6.19
N PHE A 228 -20.80 -19.80 5.72
CA PHE A 228 -21.47 -19.49 4.46
C PHE A 228 -20.65 -19.90 3.23
N SER A 229 -19.32 -19.88 3.31
CA SER A 229 -18.44 -20.31 2.21
C SER A 229 -18.66 -21.78 1.82
N ALA A 230 -18.96 -22.65 2.80
CA ALA A 230 -19.26 -24.06 2.56
C ALA A 230 -20.55 -24.26 1.76
N GLU A 231 -21.53 -23.37 1.94
CA GLU A 231 -22.78 -23.38 1.17
C GLU A 231 -22.54 -22.89 -0.25
N ILE A 232 -21.82 -21.77 -0.41
CA ILE A 232 -21.48 -21.20 -1.73
C ILE A 232 -20.76 -22.23 -2.62
N ARG A 233 -19.84 -23.03 -2.05
CA ARG A 233 -19.14 -24.10 -2.79
C ARG A 233 -20.10 -25.16 -3.36
N LYS A 234 -21.21 -25.45 -2.69
CA LYS A 234 -22.22 -26.43 -3.14
C LYS A 234 -23.16 -25.86 -4.19
N GLN A 235 -23.42 -24.55 -4.12
CA GLN A 235 -24.41 -23.88 -4.97
C GLN A 235 -23.91 -23.62 -6.40
N THR A 236 -22.60 -23.48 -6.62
CA THR A 236 -22.06 -23.21 -7.96
C THR A 236 -20.67 -23.77 -8.18
N LYS A 237 -20.44 -24.26 -9.40
CA LYS A 237 -19.11 -24.65 -9.91
C LYS A 237 -18.37 -23.48 -10.56
N LYS A 238 -19.04 -22.35 -10.88
CA LYS A 238 -18.39 -21.18 -11.47
C LYS A 238 -17.41 -20.51 -10.50
N LYS A 239 -16.43 -19.82 -11.09
CA LYS A 239 -15.40 -19.07 -10.34
C LYS A 239 -15.94 -17.77 -9.76
N ARG A 240 -16.96 -17.17 -10.37
CA ARG A 240 -17.53 -15.87 -9.98
C ARG A 240 -18.90 -16.04 -9.34
N VAL A 241 -19.16 -15.25 -8.29
CA VAL A 241 -20.46 -15.24 -7.58
C VAL A 241 -20.93 -13.79 -7.49
N GLY A 242 -22.15 -13.53 -7.96
CA GLY A 242 -22.77 -12.22 -7.88
C GLY A 242 -23.13 -11.87 -6.44
N ILE A 243 -22.97 -10.61 -6.05
CA ILE A 243 -23.41 -10.07 -4.76
C ILE A 243 -24.36 -8.91 -5.05
N LEU A 244 -25.61 -9.07 -4.63
CA LEU A 244 -26.70 -8.10 -4.71
C LEU A 244 -27.13 -7.75 -3.29
N LEU A 245 -26.26 -7.02 -2.60
CA LEU A 245 -26.46 -6.54 -1.25
C LEU A 245 -25.96 -5.10 -1.12
N PRO A 246 -26.59 -4.28 -0.27
CA PRO A 246 -26.03 -2.98 0.09
C PRO A 246 -24.76 -3.16 0.94
N PRO A 247 -23.93 -2.11 1.06
CA PRO A 247 -22.87 -2.04 2.06
C PRO A 247 -23.42 -2.30 3.47
N GLY A 248 -22.69 -3.08 4.27
CA GLY A 248 -23.11 -3.45 5.63
C GLY A 248 -22.58 -4.83 6.02
N LYS A 249 -23.03 -5.35 7.16
CA LYS A 249 -22.54 -6.64 7.69
C LYS A 249 -22.87 -7.83 6.78
N GLY A 250 -24.04 -7.82 6.14
CA GLY A 250 -24.42 -8.85 5.17
C GLY A 250 -23.53 -8.85 3.93
N GLY A 251 -23.26 -7.67 3.38
CA GLY A 251 -22.35 -7.50 2.24
C GLY A 251 -20.91 -7.89 2.58
N MET A 252 -20.42 -7.54 3.77
CA MET A 252 -19.10 -7.96 4.26
C MET A 252 -19.01 -9.49 4.37
N VAL A 253 -19.98 -10.14 5.04
CA VAL A 253 -20.01 -11.60 5.18
C VAL A 253 -20.07 -12.29 3.82
N ALA A 254 -20.87 -11.78 2.87
CA ALA A 254 -20.95 -12.33 1.52
C ALA A 254 -19.61 -12.26 0.78
N ASN A 255 -18.95 -11.10 0.78
CA ASN A 255 -17.64 -10.94 0.12
C ASN A 255 -16.58 -11.86 0.73
N LEU A 256 -16.49 -11.92 2.07
CA LEU A 256 -15.57 -12.82 2.77
C LEU A 256 -15.88 -14.30 2.47
N ALA A 257 -17.16 -14.69 2.48
CA ALA A 257 -17.58 -16.06 2.23
C ALA A 257 -17.25 -16.52 0.80
N VAL A 258 -17.42 -15.65 -0.20
CA VAL A 258 -17.04 -15.95 -1.59
C VAL A 258 -15.53 -16.14 -1.71
N LEU A 259 -14.73 -15.27 -1.09
CA LEU A 259 -13.27 -15.40 -1.06
C LEU A 259 -12.84 -16.71 -0.37
N PHE A 260 -13.39 -17.02 0.80
CA PHE A 260 -13.12 -18.28 1.50
C PHE A 260 -13.66 -19.52 0.77
N ALA A 261 -14.61 -19.35 -0.16
CA ALA A 261 -15.06 -20.41 -1.06
C ALA A 261 -14.06 -20.69 -2.20
N GLY A 262 -12.95 -19.94 -2.30
CA GLY A 262 -12.02 -20.02 -3.42
C GLY A 262 -12.61 -19.42 -4.71
N LYS A 263 -13.51 -18.45 -4.57
CA LYS A 263 -14.25 -17.82 -5.67
C LYS A 263 -14.04 -16.31 -5.68
N ILE A 264 -14.49 -15.65 -6.75
CA ILE A 264 -14.33 -14.23 -7.03
C ILE A 264 -15.67 -13.53 -6.77
N PRO A 265 -15.76 -12.61 -5.80
CA PRO A 265 -16.98 -11.83 -5.58
C PRO A 265 -17.17 -10.81 -6.71
N VAL A 266 -18.39 -10.72 -7.22
CA VAL A 266 -18.80 -9.72 -8.22
C VAL A 266 -19.91 -8.87 -7.61
N ASN A 267 -19.57 -7.68 -7.12
CA ASN A 267 -20.54 -6.75 -6.56
C ASN A 267 -21.31 -6.06 -7.70
N ILE A 268 -22.62 -6.32 -7.78
CA ILE A 268 -23.48 -5.77 -8.84
C ILE A 268 -24.11 -4.47 -8.35
N ASN A 269 -23.94 -3.40 -9.13
CA ASN A 269 -24.52 -2.10 -8.80
C ASN A 269 -26.04 -2.10 -9.00
N PHE A 270 -26.79 -2.23 -7.92
CA PHE A 270 -28.25 -2.30 -7.93
C PHE A 270 -28.95 -0.95 -8.17
N THR A 271 -28.20 0.16 -8.23
CA THR A 271 -28.74 1.49 -8.60
C THR A 271 -28.60 1.81 -10.10
N SER A 272 -27.91 0.96 -10.85
CA SER A 272 -27.77 1.10 -12.30
C SER A 272 -29.06 0.79 -13.04
N SER A 273 -29.15 1.24 -14.30
CA SER A 273 -30.28 0.92 -15.17
C SER A 273 -30.42 -0.58 -15.40
N HIS A 274 -31.63 -1.02 -15.77
CA HIS A 274 -31.90 -2.42 -16.10
C HIS A 274 -30.95 -2.98 -17.17
N SER A 275 -30.73 -2.23 -18.25
CA SER A 275 -29.84 -2.64 -19.34
C SER A 275 -28.39 -2.77 -18.88
N ALA A 276 -27.93 -1.87 -18.01
CA ALA A 276 -26.59 -1.92 -17.42
C ALA A 276 -26.43 -3.14 -16.51
N VAL A 277 -27.39 -3.43 -15.62
CA VAL A 277 -27.38 -4.61 -14.74
C VAL A 277 -27.34 -5.89 -15.56
N GLN A 278 -28.21 -6.03 -16.56
CA GLN A 278 -28.21 -7.22 -17.42
C GLN A 278 -26.90 -7.38 -18.18
N SER A 279 -26.32 -6.28 -18.68
CA SER A 279 -25.01 -6.31 -19.34
C SER A 279 -23.91 -6.76 -18.38
N SER A 280 -23.86 -6.21 -17.17
CA SER A 280 -22.89 -6.58 -16.14
C SER A 280 -23.01 -8.06 -15.74
N ILE A 281 -24.23 -8.58 -15.57
CA ILE A 281 -24.46 -9.99 -15.25
C ILE A 281 -23.94 -10.89 -16.36
N ARG A 282 -24.24 -10.56 -17.64
CA ARG A 282 -23.75 -11.33 -18.79
C ARG A 282 -22.22 -11.33 -18.86
N GLN A 283 -21.59 -10.17 -18.76
CA GLN A 283 -20.13 -10.03 -18.84
C GLN A 283 -19.42 -10.67 -17.65
N ALA A 284 -20.01 -10.63 -16.46
CA ALA A 284 -19.47 -11.24 -15.26
C ALA A 284 -19.53 -12.78 -15.28
N ASP A 285 -20.31 -13.39 -16.17
CA ASP A 285 -20.46 -14.85 -16.29
C ASP A 285 -20.82 -15.49 -14.93
N VAL A 286 -21.79 -14.93 -14.22
CA VAL A 286 -22.28 -15.44 -12.93
C VAL A 286 -23.56 -16.25 -13.09
N ASP A 287 -23.71 -17.32 -12.31
CA ASP A 287 -24.92 -18.17 -12.29
C ASP A 287 -25.65 -18.18 -10.93
N LYS A 288 -25.01 -17.64 -9.89
CA LYS A 288 -25.57 -17.50 -8.55
C LYS A 288 -25.35 -16.10 -7.99
N PHE A 289 -26.34 -15.63 -7.23
CA PHE A 289 -26.38 -14.28 -6.67
C PHE A 289 -26.70 -14.31 -5.18
N ILE A 290 -25.82 -13.75 -4.37
CA ILE A 290 -26.04 -13.62 -2.94
C ILE A 290 -26.89 -12.37 -2.66
N THR A 291 -27.98 -12.52 -1.92
CA THR A 291 -28.85 -11.42 -1.49
C THR A 291 -29.53 -11.69 -0.14
N ALA A 292 -30.48 -10.85 0.27
CA ALA A 292 -31.25 -11.01 1.51
C ALA A 292 -32.73 -10.69 1.27
N ASP A 293 -33.64 -11.47 1.87
CA ASP A 293 -35.09 -11.29 1.71
C ASP A 293 -35.56 -9.86 2.01
N PRO A 294 -35.11 -9.20 3.11
CA PRO A 294 -35.51 -7.83 3.39
C PRO A 294 -35.09 -6.85 2.27
N PHE A 295 -33.96 -7.11 1.61
CA PHE A 295 -33.46 -6.25 0.55
C PHE A 295 -34.27 -6.44 -0.75
N VAL A 296 -34.57 -7.68 -1.14
CA VAL A 296 -35.45 -7.97 -2.28
C VAL A 296 -36.81 -7.27 -2.13
N ARG A 297 -37.40 -7.32 -0.94
CA ARG A 297 -38.68 -6.66 -0.64
C ARG A 297 -38.59 -5.13 -0.67
N LYS A 298 -37.43 -4.56 -0.34
CA LYS A 298 -37.20 -3.11 -0.33
C LYS A 298 -37.10 -2.52 -1.74
N ILE A 299 -36.65 -3.29 -2.72
CA ILE A 299 -36.49 -2.88 -4.12
C ILE A 299 -37.15 -3.88 -5.08
N PRO A 300 -38.50 -3.98 -5.08
CA PRO A 300 -39.23 -4.96 -5.89
C PRO A 300 -39.15 -4.67 -7.39
N ALA A 301 -38.90 -3.42 -7.78
CA ALA A 301 -38.77 -3.01 -9.18
C ALA A 301 -37.40 -3.37 -9.80
N PHE A 302 -36.45 -3.88 -9.03
CA PHE A 302 -35.16 -4.32 -9.54
C PHE A 302 -35.32 -5.61 -10.38
N PRO A 303 -34.57 -5.80 -11.48
CA PRO A 303 -34.65 -7.00 -12.31
C PRO A 303 -33.93 -8.16 -11.63
N TRP A 304 -34.58 -8.72 -10.61
CA TRP A 304 -34.04 -9.82 -9.83
C TRP A 304 -33.79 -11.05 -10.71
N PRO A 305 -32.63 -11.71 -10.58
CA PRO A 305 -32.43 -13.04 -11.12
C PRO A 305 -33.51 -14.01 -10.61
N PRO A 306 -33.81 -15.09 -11.36
CA PRO A 306 -34.76 -16.11 -10.92
C PRO A 306 -34.43 -16.64 -9.52
N ASN A 307 -35.44 -16.94 -8.70
CA ASN A 307 -35.24 -17.40 -7.31
C ASN A 307 -34.29 -18.59 -7.18
N ARG A 308 -34.27 -19.52 -8.16
CA ARG A 308 -33.34 -20.66 -8.18
C ARG A 308 -31.85 -20.26 -8.24
N ASP A 309 -31.57 -19.04 -8.70
CA ASP A 309 -30.23 -18.49 -8.86
C ASP A 309 -29.84 -17.62 -7.64
N LEU A 310 -30.76 -17.35 -6.72
CA LEU A 310 -30.52 -16.57 -5.52
C LEU A 310 -30.03 -17.44 -4.34
N ILE A 311 -29.08 -16.91 -3.58
CA ILE A 311 -28.56 -17.46 -2.33
C ILE A 311 -28.84 -16.42 -1.22
N PHE A 312 -29.64 -16.77 -0.22
CA PHE A 312 -30.03 -15.83 0.84
C PHE A 312 -29.10 -15.89 2.05
N VAL A 313 -28.63 -14.74 2.54
CA VAL A 313 -27.68 -14.61 3.66
C VAL A 313 -28.26 -15.03 5.03
N HIS A 314 -29.55 -15.37 5.13
CA HIS A 314 -30.21 -15.67 6.41
C HIS A 314 -30.98 -17.00 6.52
N THR A 315 -30.92 -17.89 5.54
CA THR A 315 -31.64 -19.18 5.60
C THR A 315 -30.79 -20.29 6.24
N ARG A 316 -30.54 -20.17 7.56
CA ARG A 316 -30.52 -21.23 8.59
C ARG A 316 -29.77 -20.75 9.84
N LYS A 317 -30.49 -20.08 10.75
CA LYS A 317 -30.05 -19.83 12.14
C LYS A 317 -29.80 -21.13 12.96
N SER A 318 -30.02 -22.32 12.41
CA SER A 318 -30.04 -23.58 13.16
C SER A 318 -28.75 -24.42 13.14
N ARG A 319 -27.67 -24.01 12.45
CA ARG A 319 -26.41 -24.79 12.44
C ARG A 319 -25.14 -24.04 12.82
N ILE A 320 -25.14 -22.71 12.81
CA ILE A 320 -23.92 -21.91 13.06
C ILE A 320 -23.60 -21.82 14.56
N SER A 321 -24.62 -21.81 15.44
CA SER A 321 -24.42 -21.84 16.89
C SER A 321 -23.81 -23.16 17.39
N ALA A 322 -24.16 -24.29 16.77
CA ALA A 322 -23.68 -25.61 17.22
C ALA A 322 -22.17 -25.82 16.96
N VAL A 323 -21.63 -25.33 15.84
CA VAL A 323 -20.21 -25.54 15.47
C VAL A 323 -19.26 -24.64 16.28
N LEU A 324 -19.69 -23.42 16.63
CA LEU A 324 -18.89 -22.49 17.45
C LEU A 324 -18.91 -22.83 18.94
N VAL A 325 -20.02 -23.39 19.46
CA VAL A 325 -20.15 -23.77 20.88
C VAL A 325 -19.45 -25.10 21.19
N SER A 326 -19.47 -26.08 20.28
CA SER A 326 -18.80 -27.38 20.49
C SER A 326 -17.27 -27.26 20.52
N ARG A 327 -16.67 -26.36 19.71
CA ARG A 327 -15.21 -26.18 19.68
C ARG A 327 -14.64 -25.36 20.83
N ARG A 328 -15.45 -24.57 21.54
CA ARG A 328 -15.05 -23.91 22.80
C ARG A 328 -15.01 -24.87 23.99
N HIS A 329 -15.84 -25.91 24.00
CA HIS A 329 -15.92 -26.86 25.12
C HIS A 329 -14.89 -28.00 25.07
N LEU A 330 -14.27 -28.26 23.91
CA LEU A 330 -13.39 -29.42 23.72
C LEU A 330 -11.88 -29.13 23.83
N GLY A 331 -11.44 -27.94 24.24
CA GLY A 331 -10.00 -27.65 24.46
C GLY A 331 -9.08 -27.87 23.23
N LEU A 332 -9.65 -28.06 22.04
CA LEU A 332 -8.95 -28.52 20.83
C LEU A 332 -8.53 -27.35 19.91
N MET A 333 -8.29 -26.16 20.46
CA MET A 333 -7.45 -25.17 19.77
C MET A 333 -6.00 -25.34 20.21
N ARG A 334 -5.36 -26.42 19.73
CA ARG A 334 -3.91 -26.39 19.55
C ARG A 334 -3.58 -25.30 18.52
N PRO A 335 -2.42 -24.62 18.64
CA PRO A 335 -2.04 -23.56 17.71
C PRO A 335 -2.12 -24.12 16.29
N PHE A 336 -2.96 -23.51 15.44
CA PHE A 336 -3.06 -23.82 14.02
C PHE A 336 -1.68 -23.62 13.39
N THR A 337 -0.89 -24.69 13.30
CA THR A 337 0.34 -24.73 12.52
C THR A 337 -0.05 -24.90 11.06
N VAL A 338 0.56 -24.11 10.17
CA VAL A 338 0.27 -24.00 8.73
C VAL A 338 0.33 -25.35 7.97
N SER A 339 0.89 -26.40 8.58
CA SER A 339 1.09 -27.71 7.97
C SER A 339 -0.21 -28.50 7.69
N LEU A 340 -1.33 -28.23 8.37
CA LEU A 340 -2.57 -29.00 8.19
C LEU A 340 -3.41 -28.63 6.95
N LEU A 341 -3.11 -27.51 6.29
CA LEU A 341 -3.81 -27.10 5.05
C LEU A 341 -3.29 -27.81 3.79
N VAL A 342 -2.14 -28.49 3.88
CA VAL A 342 -1.53 -29.21 2.74
C VAL A 342 -2.10 -30.63 2.60
N THR A 343 -2.61 -31.24 3.66
CA THR A 343 -3.07 -32.63 3.67
C THR A 343 -4.53 -32.84 3.23
N GLU A 344 -5.37 -31.81 3.19
CA GLU A 344 -6.79 -31.91 2.75
C GLU A 344 -7.06 -31.37 1.34
N GLY A 345 -6.05 -31.26 0.47
CA GLY A 345 -6.25 -30.93 -0.95
C GLY A 345 -6.90 -29.58 -1.22
N LEU A 346 -6.75 -28.61 -0.29
CA LEU A 346 -7.38 -27.29 -0.33
C LEU A 346 -6.58 -26.20 -1.04
N MET A 347 -5.46 -26.54 -1.69
CA MET A 347 -4.79 -25.67 -2.65
C MET A 347 -4.35 -26.45 -3.90
N ARG A 348 -5.08 -26.23 -4.98
CA ARG A 348 -4.58 -26.22 -6.36
C ARG A 348 -5.08 -24.95 -7.03
#